data_AF-A0A1C6L079-F1
#
_entry.id   AF-A0A1C6L079-F1
#
_cell.length_a   1.000
_cell.length_b   1.000
_cell.length_c   1.000
_cell.angle_alpha   90.00
_cell.angle_beta   90.00
_cell.angle_gamma   90.00
#
_symmetry.space_group_name_H-M   'P 1'
#
loop_
_entity.id
_entity.type
_entity.pdbx_description
1 polymer ?
#
loop_
_entity_poly.entity_id
_entity_poly.type
_entity_poly.pdbx_seq_one_letter_code
_entity_poly.pdbx_strand_id
1 'polypeptide(L)' 'MYAIQNVNTGKFVYGTDYRFSPPHQRTSKSKMVTYSSLYEAAHDFWIKRKCGKEYRIVKLKMPVVESEFDYFETKKFI' A
#
# COMPACT_ATOMS: atom_id res chain seq x y z
N MET A 1 -11.89 -2.70 0.40
CA MET A 1 -10.56 -2.21 0.82
C MET A 1 -10.14 -1.04 -0.06
N TYR A 2 -9.25 -0.19 0.43
CA TYR A 2 -8.69 0.94 -0.33
C TYR A 2 -7.16 0.86 -0.33
N ALA A 3 -6.51 1.49 -1.30
CA ALA A 3 -5.05 1.65 -1.35
C ALA A 3 -4.68 2.98 -2.00
N ILE A 4 -3.41 3.36 -1.92
CA ILE A 4 -2.87 4.54 -2.60
C ILE A 4 -2.00 4.07 -3.76
N GLN A 5 -2.21 4.64 -4.95
CA GLN A 5 -1.52 4.26 -6.17
C GLN A 5 -0.92 5.50 -6.85
N ASN A 6 0.30 5.39 -7.34
CA ASN A 6 0.89 6.40 -8.21
C ASN A 6 0.19 6.36 -9.58
N VAL A 7 -0.25 7.52 -10.06
CA VAL A 7 -1.07 7.66 -11.28
C VAL A 7 -0.29 7.24 -12.53
N ASN A 8 0.96 7.68 -12.65
CA ASN A 8 1.76 7.48 -13.87
C ASN A 8 2.32 6.05 -13.96
N THR A 9 2.77 5.49 -12.85
CA THR A 9 3.47 4.20 -12.83
C THR A 9 2.54 3.02 -12.53
N GLY A 10 1.33 3.28 -12.03
CA GLY A 10 0.41 2.26 -11.54
C GLY A 10 0.90 1.50 -10.31
N LYS A 11 2.05 1.88 -9.72
CA LYS A 11 2.60 1.23 -8.54
C LYS A 11 1.85 1.66 -7.28
N PHE A 12 1.66 0.73 -6.36
CA PHE A 12 1.02 0.97 -5.07
C PHE A 12 2.01 1.47 -4.04
N VAL A 13 1.57 2.37 -3.18
CA VAL A 13 2.34 2.82 -2.02
C VAL A 13 2.32 1.72 -0.96
N TYR A 14 3.51 1.31 -0.52
CA TYR A 14 3.68 0.34 0.57
C TYR A 14 4.47 0.90 1.76
N GLY A 15 5.03 2.10 1.63
CA GLY A 15 5.74 2.77 2.70
C GLY A 15 6.10 4.21 2.32
N THR A 16 6.67 4.93 3.27
CA THR A 16 7.07 6.33 3.10
C THR A 16 8.45 6.51 3.70
N ASP A 17 9.33 7.16 2.95
CA ASP A 17 10.66 7.56 3.39
C ASP A 17 10.61 9.00 3.91
N TYR A 18 10.61 9.12 5.23
CA TYR A 18 10.51 10.40 5.94
C TYR A 18 11.86 11.14 6.07
N ARG A 19 12.95 10.59 5.50
CA ARG A 19 14.25 11.27 5.48
C ARG A 19 14.28 12.47 4.52
N PHE A 20 13.29 12.56 3.61
CA PHE A 20 13.19 13.62 2.60
C PHE A 20 12.05 14.60 2.92
N SER A 21 12.19 15.84 2.45
CA SER A 21 11.15 16.88 2.50
C SER A 21 10.90 17.43 1.09
N PRO A 22 9.74 17.15 0.46
CA PRO A 22 8.64 16.35 0.98
C PRO A 22 8.97 14.85 1.08
N PRO A 23 8.28 14.07 1.94
CA PRO A 23 8.51 12.64 2.09
C PRO A 23 8.37 11.88 0.77
N HIS A 24 9.28 10.94 0.51
CA HIS A 24 9.26 10.13 -0.70
C HIS A 24 8.42 8.87 -0.49
N GLN A 25 7.47 8.60 -1.38
CA GLN A 25 6.66 7.39 -1.26
C GLN A 25 7.40 6.19 -1.86
N ARG A 26 7.45 5.10 -1.10
CA ARG A 26 7.96 3.81 -1.57
C ARG A 26 6.84 3.10 -2.31
N THR A 27 7.06 2.82 -3.58
CA THR A 27 6.04 2.23 -4.46
C THR A 27 6.47 0.88 -5.04
N SER A 28 5.54 -0.05 -5.20
CA SER A 28 5.77 -1.38 -5.76
C SER A 28 4.56 -1.86 -6.58
N LYS A 29 4.78 -2.79 -7.52
CA LYS A 29 3.69 -3.50 -8.21
C LYS A 29 3.12 -4.65 -7.38
N SER A 30 3.91 -5.21 -6.46
CA SER A 30 3.57 -6.43 -5.69
C SER A 30 3.34 -6.18 -4.20
N LYS A 31 3.63 -4.97 -3.71
CA LYS A 31 3.43 -4.59 -2.30
C LYS A 31 2.53 -3.37 -2.22
N MET A 32 1.59 -3.38 -1.29
CA MET A 32 0.68 -2.27 -1.05
C MET A 32 0.26 -2.22 0.43
N VAL A 33 0.07 -1.01 0.95
CA VAL A 33 -0.70 -0.82 2.20
C VAL A 33 -2.17 -0.71 1.82
N THR A 34 -3.01 -1.43 2.58
CA THR A 34 -4.46 -1.43 2.38
C THR A 34 -5.18 -0.83 3.58
N TYR A 35 -6.34 -0.23 3.33
CA TYR A 35 -7.18 0.43 4.35
C TYR A 35 -8.57 -0.17 4.37
N SER A 36 -9.18 -0.17 5.54
CA SER A 36 -10.54 -0.67 5.73
C SER A 36 -11.58 0.29 5.14
N SER A 37 -11.33 1.60 5.25
CA SER A 37 -12.26 2.66 4.86
C SER A 37 -11.61 3.75 3.97
N LEU A 38 -12.44 4.50 3.26
CA LEU A 38 -11.99 5.66 2.49
C LEU A 38 -11.43 6.76 3.40
N TYR A 39 -12.02 6.91 4.59
CA TYR A 39 -11.58 7.88 5.59
C TYR A 39 -10.13 7.61 6.04
N GLU A 40 -9.81 6.36 6.40
CA GLU A 40 -8.44 5.97 6.75
C GLU A 40 -7.47 6.25 5.61
N ALA A 41 -7.82 5.83 4.39
CA ALA A 41 -6.99 6.06 3.21
C ALA A 41 -6.76 7.56 2.95
N ALA A 42 -7.80 8.40 3.12
CA ALA A 42 -7.72 9.84 2.94
C ALA A 42 -6.84 10.50 4.01
N HIS A 43 -7.04 10.13 5.28
CA HIS A 43 -6.22 10.63 6.39
C HIS A 43 -4.74 10.30 6.14
N ASP A 44 -4.44 9.06 5.77
CA ASP A 44 -3.06 8.62 5.53
C ASP A 44 -2.46 9.25 4.26
N PHE A 45 -3.26 9.49 3.23
CA PHE A 45 -2.86 10.19 2.00
C PHE A 45 -2.46 11.64 2.26
N TRP A 46 -3.32 12.41 2.94
CA TRP A 46 -3.12 13.85 3.15
C TRP A 46 -2.18 14.18 4.30
N ILE A 47 -2.31 13.48 5.43
CA ILE A 47 -1.67 13.87 6.69
C ILE A 47 -0.35 13.14 6.88
N LYS A 48 -0.37 11.80 6.87
CA LYS A 48 0.83 11.02 7.19
C LYS A 48 1.81 10.98 6.02
N ARG A 49 1.34 10.57 4.85
CA ARG A 49 2.21 10.39 3.68
C ARG A 49 2.45 11.66 2.90
N LYS A 50 1.55 12.64 2.99
CA LYS A 50 1.61 13.91 2.24
C LYS A 50 1.74 13.66 0.74
N CYS A 51 0.93 12.75 0.23
CA CYS A 51 0.92 12.39 -1.18
C CYS A 51 0.54 13.59 -2.05
N GLY A 52 1.32 13.84 -3.12
CA GLY A 52 1.01 14.87 -4.10
C GLY A 52 0.05 14.39 -5.20
N LYS A 53 -0.21 15.26 -6.18
CA LYS A 53 -1.08 15.00 -7.34
C LYS A 53 -0.73 13.75 -8.18
N GLU A 54 0.50 13.27 -8.05
CA GLU A 54 0.98 12.05 -8.71
C GLU A 54 0.40 10.76 -8.12
N TYR A 55 -0.45 10.86 -7.09
CA TYR A 55 -1.07 9.73 -6.41
C TYR A 55 -2.59 9.87 -6.37
N ARG A 56 -3.28 8.73 -6.24
CA ARG A 56 -4.72 8.64 -6.05
C ARG A 56 -5.07 7.54 -5.05
N ILE A 57 -6.23 7.66 -4.42
CA ILE A 57 -6.83 6.59 -3.64
C ILE A 57 -7.65 5.71 -4.59
N VAL A 58 -7.47 4.39 -4.51
CA VAL A 58 -8.20 3.42 -5.32
C VAL A 58 -8.97 2.46 -4.42
N LYS A 59 -10.18 2.08 -4.86
CA LYS A 59 -10.97 1.02 -4.21
C LYS A 59 -10.57 -0.32 -4.81
N LEU A 60 -10.19 -1.26 -3.95
CA LEU A 60 -9.79 -2.61 -4.33
C LEU A 60 -10.96 -3.57 -4.18
N LYS A 61 -10.98 -4.60 -5.03
CA LYS A 61 -11.77 -5.81 -4.79
C LYS A 61 -11.27 -6.51 -3.52
N MET A 62 -12.13 -7.30 -2.89
CA MET A 62 -11.73 -8.11 -1.74
C MET A 62 -10.69 -9.14 -2.17
N PRO A 63 -9.63 -9.36 -1.36
CA PRO A 63 -8.65 -10.40 -1.64
C PRO A 63 -9.32 -11.76 -1.55
N VAL A 64 -8.92 -12.66 -2.45
CA VAL A 64 -9.27 -14.07 -2.42
C VAL A 64 -8.01 -14.82 -2.01
N VAL A 65 -8.11 -15.67 -1.00
CA VAL A 65 -7.00 -16.54 -0.59
C VAL A 65 -6.89 -17.66 -1.61
N GLU A 66 -5.75 -17.77 -2.29
CA GLU A 66 -5.51 -18.82 -3.30
C GLU A 66 -5.02 -20.12 -2.65
N SER A 67 -4.16 -20.00 -1.64
CA SER A 67 -3.60 -21.14 -0.92
C SER A 67 -3.18 -20.75 0.50
N GLU A 68 -3.16 -21.73 1.38
CA GLU A 68 -2.75 -21.60 2.77
C GLU A 68 -1.55 -22.52 3.01
N PHE A 69 -0.61 -22.07 3.84
CA PHE A 69 0.58 -22.84 4.19
C PHE A 69 0.69 -22.92 5.71
N ASP A 70 0.99 -24.12 6.23
CA ASP A 70 1.16 -24.31 7.66
C ASP A 70 2.46 -23.68 8.17
N TYR A 71 2.41 -23.12 9.38
CA TYR A 71 3.55 -22.44 9.99
C TYR A 71 4.76 -23.38 10.20
N PHE A 72 4.52 -24.62 10.63
CA PHE A 72 5.60 -25.59 10.86
C PHE A 72 6.14 -26.15 9.55
N GLU A 73 5.30 -26.28 8.51
CA GLU A 73 5.75 -26.64 7.17
C GLU A 73 6.59 -25.54 6.53
N THR A 74 6.15 -24.27 6.64
CA THR A 74 6.87 -23.13 6.07
C THR A 74 8.24 -22.90 6.71
N LYS A 75 8.40 -23.24 8.00
CA LYS A 75 9.69 -23.18 8.70
C LYS A 75 10.77 -24.07 8.08
N LYS A 76 10.41 -25.07 7.26
CA LYS A 76 11.38 -25.94 6.56
C LYS A 76 12.09 -25.25 5.39
N PHE A 77 11.61 -24.08 4.95
CA PHE A 77 12.17 -23.32 3.82
C PHE A 77 13.09 -22.16 4.26
N ILE A 78 13.35 -22.02 5.56
CA ILE A 78 14.24 -21.01 6.17
C ILE A 78 15.38 -21.77 6.85
#